data_AF-A0A9W8QEY9-F1
#
_entry.id   AF-A0A9W8QEY9-F1
#
_cell.length_a   1.000
_cell.length_b   1.000
_cell.length_c   1.000
_cell.angle_alpha   90.00
_cell.angle_beta   90.00
_cell.angle_gamma   90.00
#
_symmetry.space_group_name_H-M   'P 1'
#
loop_
_entity.id
_entity.type
_entity.pdbx_description
1 polymer ?
#
loop_
_entity_poly.entity_id
_entity_poly.type
_entity_poly.pdbx_seq_one_letter_code
_entity_poly.pdbx_strand_id
1 'polypeptide(L)'
;MSFRKRGVVLGNPRTPAVAKVEKSLPTGTRPSPHDGRLTTSSGTQSLDQLLAGHAGLPMGTSLLIEETGTTDFGGMLLRYYAAEGLVQGHHVHVLGFDDSWRRELPGLGGDTKEKAAKPESPSDSKMKIAWRYETLGNRVSPFRGNS
;
A
#
# COMPACT_ATOMS: atom_id res chain seq x y z
N MET A 1 -39.87 17.38 -55.33
CA MET A 1 -39.92 17.01 -53.90
C MET A 1 -39.96 15.49 -53.83
N SER A 2 -39.07 14.74 -53.18
CA SER A 2 -38.43 14.92 -51.88
C SER A 2 -37.12 14.13 -51.82
N PHE A 3 -36.04 14.75 -51.34
CA PHE A 3 -34.85 14.00 -50.91
C PHE A 3 -35.12 13.45 -49.51
N ARG A 4 -35.19 12.12 -49.37
CA ARG A 4 -35.28 11.47 -48.05
C ARG A 4 -33.88 11.43 -47.44
N LYS A 5 -33.63 12.32 -46.47
CA LYS A 5 -32.42 12.34 -45.65
C LYS A 5 -32.37 11.06 -44.81
N ARG A 6 -31.57 10.07 -45.21
CA ARG A 6 -31.17 8.97 -44.32
C ARG A 6 -30.16 9.53 -43.33
N GLY A 7 -30.56 9.67 -42.06
CA GLY A 7 -29.64 9.97 -40.98
C GLY A 7 -28.75 8.76 -40.73
N VAL A 8 -27.51 8.78 -41.22
CA VAL A 8 -26.47 7.87 -40.75
C VAL A 8 -26.04 8.39 -39.38
N VAL A 9 -26.43 7.68 -38.33
CA VAL A 9 -25.86 7.86 -37.00
C VAL A 9 -24.41 7.37 -37.09
N LEU A 10 -23.46 8.30 -37.09
CA LEU A 10 -22.04 7.98 -36.96
C LEU A 10 -21.86 7.38 -35.55
N GLY A 11 -21.88 6.04 -35.47
CA GLY A 11 -21.46 5.35 -34.27
C GLY A 11 -20.02 5.76 -33.96
N ASN A 12 -19.80 6.28 -32.76
CA ASN A 12 -18.46 6.54 -32.25
C ASN A 12 -17.63 5.25 -32.43
N PRO A 13 -16.48 5.25 -33.12
CA PRO A 13 -15.63 4.07 -33.15
C PRO A 13 -15.24 3.82 -31.70
N ARG A 14 -15.83 2.77 -31.12
CA ARG A 14 -15.42 2.21 -29.85
C ARG A 14 -14.01 1.69 -30.12
N THR A 15 -13.02 2.55 -29.89
CA THR A 15 -11.64 2.11 -29.78
C THR A 15 -11.68 0.90 -28.85
N PRO A 16 -11.10 -0.25 -29.23
CA PRO A 16 -10.95 -1.33 -28.28
C PRO A 16 -10.26 -0.69 -27.08
N ALA A 17 -10.94 -0.70 -25.93
CA ALA A 17 -10.36 -0.24 -24.70
C ALA A 17 -9.11 -1.11 -24.53
N VAL A 18 -7.95 -0.53 -24.87
CA VAL A 18 -6.66 -1.15 -24.59
C VAL A 18 -6.71 -1.33 -23.09
N ALA A 19 -6.81 -2.59 -22.65
CA ALA A 19 -6.76 -2.93 -21.25
C ALA A 19 -5.55 -2.19 -20.71
N LYS A 20 -5.78 -1.23 -19.81
CA LYS A 20 -4.72 -0.48 -19.18
C LYS A 20 -3.93 -1.54 -18.44
N VAL A 21 -2.81 -1.97 -19.01
CA VAL A 21 -1.87 -2.86 -18.34
C VAL A 21 -1.35 -2.02 -17.19
N GLU A 22 -2.01 -2.13 -16.03
CA GLU A 22 -1.46 -1.62 -14.79
C GLU A 22 -0.15 -2.35 -14.62
N LYS A 23 0.94 -1.61 -14.85
CA LYS A 23 2.29 -2.10 -14.66
C LYS A 23 2.42 -2.35 -13.16
N SER A 24 2.11 -3.57 -12.73
CA SER A 24 2.17 -3.98 -11.33
C SER A 24 3.60 -3.77 -10.86
N LEU A 25 3.76 -2.94 -9.83
CA LEU A 25 5.07 -2.73 -9.23
C LEU A 25 5.58 -4.04 -8.61
N PRO A 26 6.90 -4.24 -8.53
CA PRO A 26 7.45 -5.36 -7.77
C PRO A 26 6.88 -5.39 -6.35
N THR A 27 6.61 -6.57 -5.81
CA THR A 27 6.06 -6.75 -4.46
C THR A 27 6.92 -6.03 -3.44
N GLY A 28 6.30 -5.39 -2.44
CA GLY A 28 7.04 -4.66 -1.39
C GLY A 28 7.67 -3.33 -1.83
N THR A 29 7.55 -2.95 -3.10
CA THR A 29 8.06 -1.66 -3.58
C THR A 29 6.96 -0.62 -3.67
N ARG A 30 7.30 0.62 -3.33
CA ARG A 30 6.42 1.80 -3.49
C ARG A 30 7.18 2.94 -4.16
N PRO A 31 6.52 3.81 -4.94
CA PRO A 31 7.15 5.02 -5.42
C PRO A 31 7.43 5.97 -4.24
N SER A 32 8.64 6.48 -4.18
CA SER A 32 9.08 7.54 -3.28
C SER A 32 8.18 8.78 -3.43
N PRO A 33 7.70 9.37 -2.33
CA PRO A 33 6.94 10.62 -2.35
C PRO A 33 7.75 11.81 -2.89
N HIS A 34 9.08 11.75 -2.83
CA HIS A 34 9.96 12.86 -3.16
C HIS A 34 10.30 12.92 -4.66
N ASP A 35 10.53 11.77 -5.30
CA ASP A 35 11.07 11.68 -6.66
C ASP A 35 10.50 10.54 -7.51
N GLY A 36 9.58 9.72 -6.97
CA GLY A 36 8.95 8.62 -7.68
C GLY A 36 9.84 7.39 -7.91
N ARG A 37 11.09 7.38 -7.42
CA ARG A 37 11.95 6.18 -7.46
C ARG A 37 11.33 5.06 -6.64
N LEU A 38 11.56 3.81 -7.05
CA LEU A 38 11.11 2.68 -6.26
C LEU A 38 11.89 2.64 -4.94
N THR A 39 11.16 2.52 -3.84
CA THR A 39 11.69 2.34 -2.50
C THR A 39 11.13 1.06 -1.90
N THR A 40 11.88 0.46 -0.98
CA THR A 40 11.42 -0.64 -0.13
C THR A 40 11.38 -0.20 1.33
N SER A 41 10.61 -0.88 2.16
CA SER A 41 10.62 -0.64 3.60
C SER A 41 11.88 -1.25 4.23
N SER A 42 12.41 -0.58 5.25
CA SER A 42 13.46 -1.09 6.12
C SER A 42 12.97 -2.05 7.20
N GLY A 43 11.66 -2.31 7.27
CA GLY A 43 11.02 -3.06 8.35
C GLY A 43 10.81 -2.23 9.62
N THR A 44 11.26 -0.97 9.63
CA THR A 44 11.11 -0.05 10.77
C THR A 44 10.53 1.28 10.27
N GLN A 45 9.30 1.60 10.68
CA GLN A 45 8.59 2.79 10.19
C GLN A 45 9.32 4.11 10.50
N SER A 46 9.92 4.23 11.69
CA SER A 46 10.67 5.43 12.07
C SER A 46 11.92 5.62 11.24
N LEU A 47 12.63 4.53 10.90
CA LEU A 47 13.79 4.57 10.02
C LEU A 47 13.38 4.95 8.59
N ASP A 48 12.30 4.37 8.07
CA ASP A 48 11.76 4.70 6.75
C ASP A 48 11.48 6.20 6.59
N GLN A 49 10.94 6.83 7.64
CA GLN A 49 10.66 8.27 7.63
C GLN A 49 11.95 9.12 7.65
N LEU A 50 13.02 8.63 8.29
CA LEU A 50 14.29 9.33 8.38
C LEU A 50 15.10 9.28 7.08
N LEU A 51 14.90 8.26 6.25
CA LEU A 51 15.65 8.04 5.00
C LEU A 51 15.27 9.06 3.91
N ALA A 52 15.84 10.26 4.04
CA ALA A 52 15.85 11.35 3.04
C ALA A 52 14.46 11.68 2.44
N GLY A 53 13.38 11.52 3.22
CA GLY A 53 12.02 11.81 2.77
C GLY A 53 11.45 10.84 1.73
N HIS A 54 12.17 9.76 1.42
CA HIS A 54 11.74 8.73 0.48
C HIS A 54 10.70 7.77 1.07
N ALA A 55 10.43 7.89 2.38
CA ALA A 55 9.60 6.97 3.14
C ALA A 55 10.03 5.53 2.84
N GLY A 56 11.27 5.17 3.15
CA GLY A 56 11.89 3.89 2.83
C GLY A 56 13.25 4.02 2.15
N LEU A 57 13.89 2.87 1.87
CA LEU A 57 15.19 2.79 1.22
C LEU A 57 15.04 2.78 -0.30
N PRO A 58 15.59 3.76 -1.05
CA PRO A 58 15.56 3.75 -2.50
C PRO A 58 16.31 2.56 -3.10
N MET A 59 15.77 1.98 -4.16
CA MET A 59 16.41 0.88 -4.89
C MET A 59 17.75 1.31 -5.50
N GLY A 60 18.72 0.39 -5.47
CA GLY A 60 20.09 0.65 -5.96
C GLY A 60 20.95 1.48 -4.99
N THR A 61 20.52 1.64 -3.74
CA THR A 61 21.29 2.30 -2.69
C THR A 61 21.74 1.30 -1.62
N SER A 62 22.63 1.74 -0.73
CA SER A 62 23.12 0.95 0.38
C SER A 62 23.07 1.80 1.65
N LEU A 63 22.78 1.15 2.78
CA LEU A 63 22.69 1.78 4.09
C LEU A 63 23.78 1.19 5.00
N LEU A 64 24.60 2.04 5.61
CA LEU A 64 25.57 1.66 6.63
C LEU A 64 25.04 2.14 7.98
N ILE A 65 25.01 1.25 8.97
CA ILE A 65 24.59 1.55 10.34
C ILE A 65 25.81 1.40 11.24
N GLU A 66 26.21 2.48 11.88
CA GLU A 66 27.26 2.50 12.90
C GLU A 66 26.60 2.58 14.28
N GLU A 67 27.06 1.73 15.20
CA GLU A 67 26.63 1.72 16.59
C GLU A 67 27.86 1.84 17.48
N THR A 68 27.77 2.70 18.50
CA THR A 68 28.83 2.86 19.49
C THR A 68 28.45 2.14 20.79
N GLY A 69 29.40 1.45 21.40
CA GLY A 69 29.20 0.72 22.66
C GLY A 69 29.07 -0.79 22.45
N THR A 70 28.34 -1.45 23.37
CA THR A 70 28.18 -2.93 23.42
C THR A 70 26.74 -3.39 23.23
N THR A 71 25.85 -2.49 22.78
CA THR A 71 24.46 -2.80 22.45
C THR A 71 24.37 -3.39 21.03
N ASP A 72 23.23 -4.02 20.71
CA ASP A 72 22.97 -4.65 19.40
C ASP A 72 21.71 -4.06 18.74
N PHE A 73 21.58 -2.74 18.74
CA PHE A 73 20.47 -2.08 18.05
C PHE A 73 20.63 -2.14 16.52
N GLY A 74 21.86 -2.05 16.03
CA GLY A 74 22.19 -2.20 14.61
C GLY A 74 21.84 -3.59 14.09
N GLY A 75 22.16 -4.65 14.85
CA GLY A 75 21.76 -6.01 14.48
C GLY A 75 20.26 -6.22 14.51
N MET A 76 19.53 -5.57 15.43
CA MET A 76 18.06 -5.58 15.41
C MET A 76 17.49 -4.93 14.14
N LEU A 77 18.00 -3.77 13.72
CA LEU A 77 17.58 -3.12 12.47
C LEU A 77 17.86 -4.02 11.25
N LEU A 78 19.00 -4.72 11.23
CA LEU A 78 19.32 -5.69 10.18
C LEU A 78 18.33 -6.86 10.14
N ARG A 79 17.96 -7.41 11.31
CA ARG A 79 16.94 -8.47 11.41
C ARG A 79 15.57 -7.99 10.93
N TYR A 80 15.17 -6.77 11.26
CA TYR A 80 13.93 -6.17 10.73
C TYR A 80 13.96 -6.02 9.21
N TYR A 81 15.07 -5.53 8.64
CA TYR A 81 15.23 -5.42 7.20
C TYR A 81 15.08 -6.78 6.49
N ALA A 82 15.72 -7.83 7.04
CA ALA A 82 15.60 -9.18 6.51
C ALA A 82 14.18 -9.75 6.65
N ALA A 83 13.55 -9.59 7.82
CA ALA A 83 12.18 -10.06 8.05
C ALA A 83 11.18 -9.37 7.12
N GLU A 84 11.29 -8.05 6.95
CA GLU A 84 10.46 -7.28 6.02
C GLU A 84 10.61 -7.78 4.59
N GLY A 85 11.87 -7.99 4.14
CA GLY A 85 12.14 -8.56 2.82
C GLY A 85 11.49 -9.94 2.63
N LEU A 86 11.56 -10.82 3.62
CA LEU A 86 10.92 -12.14 3.56
C LEU A 86 9.39 -12.05 3.48
N VAL A 87 8.78 -11.18 4.29
CA VAL A 87 7.31 -10.96 4.26
C VAL A 87 6.86 -10.42 2.91
N GLN A 88 7.67 -9.58 2.28
CA GLN A 88 7.40 -9.02 0.95
C GLN A 88 7.71 -10.00 -0.20
N GLY A 89 8.25 -11.18 0.10
CA GLY A 89 8.62 -12.19 -0.90
C GLY A 89 9.93 -11.88 -1.65
N HIS A 90 10.81 -11.08 -1.05
CA HIS A 90 12.15 -10.81 -1.59
C HIS A 90 13.12 -11.93 -1.25
N HIS A 91 14.15 -12.07 -2.08
CA HIS A 91 15.26 -12.97 -1.78
C HIS A 91 16.33 -12.24 -0.96
N VAL A 92 16.43 -12.61 0.31
CA VAL A 92 17.38 -11.99 1.25
C VAL A 92 18.67 -12.81 1.30
N HIS A 93 19.80 -12.14 1.09
CA HIS A 93 21.14 -12.72 1.26
C HIS A 93 21.79 -12.15 2.52
N VAL A 94 22.36 -13.04 3.34
CA VAL A 94 22.99 -12.68 4.61
C VAL A 94 24.41 -13.25 4.59
N LEU A 95 25.40 -12.42 4.90
CA LEU A 95 26.82 -12.78 4.91
C LEU A 95 27.39 -12.55 6.30
N GLY A 96 28.25 -13.46 6.76
CA GLY A 96 28.95 -13.33 8.04
C GLY A 96 28.18 -13.80 9.28
N PHE A 97 26.99 -14.38 9.10
CA PHE A 97 26.18 -14.95 10.19
C PHE A 97 26.04 -16.47 10.03
N ASP A 98 25.85 -17.16 11.16
CA ASP A 98 25.58 -18.60 11.19
C ASP A 98 24.09 -18.92 10.96
N ASP A 99 23.75 -20.20 10.86
CA ASP A 99 22.39 -20.63 10.55
C ASP A 99 21.39 -20.31 11.67
N SER A 100 21.84 -20.16 12.93
CA SER A 100 20.96 -19.83 14.05
C SER A 100 20.35 -18.44 13.92
N TRP A 101 21.05 -17.49 13.28
CA TRP A 101 20.59 -16.11 13.08
C TRP A 101 19.22 -16.02 12.39
N ARG A 102 18.93 -16.95 11.46
CA ARG A 102 17.64 -17.00 10.76
C ARG A 102 16.45 -17.23 11.69
N ARG A 103 16.68 -17.86 12.85
CA ARG A 103 15.66 -18.14 13.87
C ARG A 103 15.39 -16.94 14.77
N GLU A 104 16.23 -15.91 14.70
CA GLU A 104 16.11 -14.68 15.48
C GLU A 104 15.29 -13.61 14.76
N LEU A 105 14.84 -13.89 13.53
CA LEU A 105 14.06 -12.94 12.75
C LEU A 105 12.71 -12.66 13.41
N PRO A 106 12.33 -11.39 13.56
CA PRO A 106 11.05 -11.03 14.15
C PRO A 106 9.88 -11.48 13.27
N GLY A 107 8.79 -11.90 13.91
CA GLY A 107 7.52 -12.20 13.24
C GLY A 107 6.65 -10.95 13.06
N LEU A 108 5.55 -11.10 12.32
CA LEU A 108 4.56 -10.03 12.14
C LEU A 108 3.82 -9.75 13.46
N GLY A 109 3.81 -8.48 13.87
CA GLY A 109 3.01 -8.02 15.00
C GLY A 109 1.53 -7.90 14.63
N GLY A 110 0.78 -8.98 14.74
CA GLY A 110 -0.68 -8.99 14.52
C GLY A 110 -1.33 -10.25 15.08
N ASP A 111 -2.36 -10.05 15.92
CA ASP A 111 -3.07 -11.02 16.75
C ASP A 111 -2.98 -12.49 16.31
N THR A 112 -2.37 -13.32 17.17
CA THR A 112 -2.63 -14.76 17.23
C THR A 112 -4.08 -15.01 17.61
N LYS A 113 -5.03 -14.74 16.71
CA LYS A 113 -6.36 -15.34 16.74
C LYS A 113 -6.31 -16.69 16.06
N GLU A 114 -5.54 -17.59 16.65
CA GLU A 114 -5.87 -19.01 16.55
C GLU A 114 -7.14 -19.25 17.38
N LYS A 115 -8.31 -18.99 16.79
CA LYS A 115 -9.56 -19.61 17.24
C LYS A 115 -10.42 -19.99 16.03
N ALA A 116 -10.25 -21.26 15.68
CA ALA A 116 -11.28 -22.20 15.24
C ALA A 116 -12.30 -21.70 14.22
N ALA A 117 -12.24 -22.31 13.04
CA ALA A 117 -13.36 -22.42 12.12
C ALA A 117 -14.66 -22.74 12.88
N LYS A 118 -15.63 -21.83 12.78
CA LYS A 118 -17.03 -22.10 13.09
C LYS A 118 -17.85 -21.69 11.85
N PRO A 119 -18.72 -22.55 11.31
CA PRO A 119 -19.42 -22.26 10.07
C PRO A 119 -20.63 -21.34 10.31
N GLU A 120 -20.85 -20.48 9.31
CA GLU A 120 -22.11 -19.87 8.83
C GLU A 120 -22.86 -18.82 9.69
N SER A 121 -23.05 -17.62 9.12
CA SER A 121 -24.25 -17.33 8.32
C SER A 121 -24.14 -16.00 7.55
N PRO A 122 -24.86 -15.83 6.42
CA PRO A 122 -24.74 -14.67 5.53
C PRO A 122 -25.80 -13.61 5.86
N SER A 123 -25.36 -12.39 6.20
CA SER A 123 -26.20 -11.19 6.07
C SER A 123 -25.29 -10.00 5.76
N ASP A 124 -24.98 -9.75 4.50
CA ASP A 124 -25.80 -8.92 3.60
C ASP A 124 -25.51 -7.42 3.78
N SER A 125 -24.73 -6.89 2.84
CA SER A 125 -24.92 -5.59 2.18
C SER A 125 -25.21 -4.33 3.00
N LYS A 126 -24.83 -4.28 4.27
CA LYS A 126 -24.92 -3.09 5.14
C LYS A 126 -23.47 -2.67 5.43
N MET A 127 -22.81 -1.79 4.68
CA MET A 127 -23.07 -0.35 4.65
C MET A 127 -22.35 0.32 3.46
N LYS A 128 -22.90 0.25 2.25
CA LYS A 128 -22.38 1.05 1.11
C LYS A 128 -23.10 2.39 0.93
N ILE A 129 -24.23 2.60 1.62
CA ILE A 129 -25.09 3.78 1.45
C ILE A 129 -24.78 4.88 2.46
N ALA A 130 -24.20 4.56 3.62
CA ALA A 130 -23.92 5.55 4.67
C ALA A 130 -22.94 6.66 4.23
N TRP A 131 -21.98 6.34 3.36
CA TRP A 131 -20.99 7.31 2.88
C TRP A 131 -21.56 8.34 1.87
N ARG A 132 -22.72 8.06 1.25
CA ARG A 132 -23.31 8.94 0.22
C ARG A 132 -24.12 10.12 0.77
N TYR A 133 -24.45 10.13 2.05
CA TYR A 133 -25.27 11.20 2.65
C TYR A 133 -24.49 12.16 3.53
N GLU A 134 -23.22 11.89 3.83
CA GLU A 134 -22.37 12.76 4.66
C GLU A 134 -22.13 14.14 3.99
N THR A 135 -22.16 14.20 2.66
CA THR A 135 -21.95 15.44 1.88
C THR A 135 -23.23 16.21 1.55
N LEU A 136 -24.41 15.70 1.91
CA LEU A 136 -25.71 16.33 1.62
C LEU A 136 -26.29 17.15 2.79
N GLY A 137 -25.65 17.13 3.97
CA GLY A 137 -26.18 17.77 5.18
C GLY A 137 -25.83 19.26 5.39
N ASN A 138 -24.99 19.88 4.56
CA ASN A 138 -24.45 21.21 4.88
C ASN A 138 -24.75 22.33 3.87
N ARG A 139 -25.81 22.22 3.08
CA ARG A 139 -26.28 23.33 2.23
C ARG A 139 -27.80 23.34 2.12
N VAL A 140 -28.47 24.19 2.89
CA VAL A 140 -29.44 25.19 2.41
C VAL A 140 -29.61 26.28 3.49
N SER A 141 -29.44 27.51 3.04
CA SER A 141 -29.61 28.80 3.71
C SER A 141 -31.12 29.19 3.79
N PRO A 142 -31.48 30.48 3.73
CA PRO A 142 -32.02 31.33 4.80
C PRO A 142 -33.58 31.40 4.87
N PHE A 143 -34.08 32.29 5.75
CA PHE A 143 -35.28 33.18 5.62
C PHE A 143 -36.48 33.04 6.59
N ARG A 144 -36.67 34.15 7.35
CA ARG A 144 -37.86 34.90 7.84
C ARG A 144 -39.12 34.20 8.40
N GLY A 145 -39.38 34.47 9.69
CA GLY A 145 -40.44 35.35 10.25
C GLY A 145 -41.93 35.02 10.01
N ASN A 146 -42.73 34.96 11.08
CA ASN A 146 -43.66 36.02 11.50
C ASN A 146 -44.54 35.57 12.68
N SER A 147 -44.68 36.42 13.71
CA SER A 147 -45.87 36.56 14.57
C SER A 147 -45.80 37.93 15.25
#